data_AF-A0A931SHL6-F1
#
_entry.id   AF-A0A931SHL6-F1
#
_cell.length_a   1.000
_cell.length_b   1.000
_cell.length_c   1.000
_cell.angle_alpha   90.00
_cell.angle_beta   90.00
_cell.angle_gamma   90.00
#
_symmetry.space_group_name_H-M   'P 1'
#
loop_
_entity.id
_entity.type
_entity.pdbx_description
1 polymer ?
#
loop_
_entity_poly.entity_id
_entity_poly.type
_entity_poly.pdbx_seq_one_letter_code
_entity_poly.pdbx_strand_id
1 'polypeptide(L)'
;MFKEHERVVLLSAITAEGLEPGDVGTIVHVYRNGQAYEVEFVSLDGHTRVLQRCLEAGLTPDDPLTILASVGALPAPAFAAGFIPATRASRIDPIVALSD
;
A
#
# COMPACT_ATOMS: atom_id res chain seq x y z
N MET A 1 13.44 5.34 -0.88
CA MET A 1 14.56 4.83 -0.07
C MET A 1 14.27 5.21 1.37
N PHE A 2 14.05 4.20 2.21
CA PHE A 2 13.73 4.40 3.62
C PHE A 2 14.93 4.89 4.42
N LYS A 3 14.67 5.57 5.54
CA LYS A 3 15.68 6.07 6.47
C LYS A 3 15.55 5.43 7.84
N GLU A 4 16.62 5.52 8.62
CA GLU A 4 16.54 5.22 10.06
C GLU A 4 15.50 6.12 10.73
N HIS A 5 14.78 5.55 11.69
CA HIS A 5 13.64 6.13 12.40
C HIS A 5 12.40 6.41 11.55
N GLU A 6 12.33 5.86 10.34
CA GLU A 6 11.13 5.91 9.52
C GLU A 6 10.15 4.80 9.91
N ARG A 7 8.86 5.12 9.92
CA ARG A 7 7.79 4.19 10.26
C ARG A 7 7.34 3.42 9.02
N VAL A 8 7.23 2.11 9.15
CA VAL A 8 6.90 1.19 8.06
C VAL A 8 5.82 0.20 8.48
N VAL A 9 5.08 -0.30 7.49
CA VAL A 9 4.08 -1.35 7.68
C VAL A 9 4.57 -2.64 7.04
N LEU A 10 4.35 -3.76 7.74
CA LEU A 10 4.66 -5.08 7.23
C LEU A 10 3.62 -5.53 6.20
N LEU A 11 4.06 -5.93 5.01
CA LEU A 11 3.16 -6.39 3.95
C LEU A 11 2.84 -7.88 4.01
N SER A 12 3.71 -8.68 4.60
CA SER A 12 3.62 -10.14 4.58
C SER A 12 3.92 -10.72 5.95
N ALA A 13 3.14 -11.70 6.38
CA ALA A 13 3.32 -12.34 7.68
C ALA A 13 4.72 -12.92 7.84
N ILE A 14 5.31 -12.75 9.01
CA ILE A 14 6.48 -13.52 9.44
C ILE A 14 6.04 -14.40 10.61
N THR A 15 5.57 -15.59 10.27
CA THR A 15 5.00 -16.54 11.23
C THR A 15 5.99 -16.97 12.30
N ALA A 16 7.29 -17.05 11.97
CA ALA A 16 8.34 -17.40 12.93
C ALA A 16 8.44 -16.40 14.09
N GLU A 17 8.03 -15.15 13.86
CA GLU A 17 8.11 -14.03 14.79
C GLU A 17 6.73 -13.58 15.27
N GLY A 18 5.66 -14.25 14.81
CA GLY A 18 4.28 -13.92 15.16
C GLY A 18 3.79 -12.59 14.58
N LEU A 19 4.43 -12.07 13.53
CA LEU A 19 4.07 -10.82 12.88
C LEU A 19 3.04 -11.04 11.77
N GLU A 20 2.06 -10.15 11.70
CA GLU A 20 0.96 -10.17 10.75
C GLU A 20 1.04 -9.00 9.76
N PRO A 21 0.48 -9.14 8.53
CA PRO A 21 0.36 -8.02 7.61
C PRO A 21 -0.42 -6.87 8.26
N GLY A 22 0.10 -5.66 8.19
CA GLY A 22 -0.46 -4.49 8.86
C GLY A 22 0.23 -4.12 10.17
N ASP A 23 1.12 -4.96 10.70
CA ASP A 23 1.94 -4.60 11.85
C ASP A 23 2.85 -3.41 11.52
N VAL A 24 2.89 -2.45 12.46
CA VAL A 24 3.63 -1.20 12.32
C VAL A 24 4.97 -1.32 13.05
N GLY A 25 6.05 -0.95 12.37
CA GLY A 25 7.40 -0.96 12.90
C GLY A 25 8.16 0.32 12.59
N THR A 26 9.29 0.50 13.28
CA THR A 26 10.24 1.59 13.05
C THR A 26 11.56 1.03 12.56
N ILE A 27 12.11 1.59 11.49
CA ILE A 27 13.44 1.19 11.00
C ILE A 27 14.48 1.68 12.02
N VAL A 28 15.20 0.76 12.64
CA VAL A 28 16.27 1.08 13.59
C VAL A 28 17.65 1.09 12.92
N HIS A 29 17.81 0.39 11.79
CA HIS A 29 19.06 0.40 11.05
C HIS A 29 18.87 0.17 9.54
N VAL A 30 19.68 0.84 8.72
CA VAL A 30 19.72 0.67 7.26
C VAL A 30 21.07 0.09 6.83
N TYR A 31 21.06 -1.13 6.28
CA TYR A 31 22.27 -1.78 5.76
C TYR A 31 22.58 -1.34 4.32
N ARG A 32 23.86 -1.02 4.05
CA ARG A 32 24.47 -0.83 2.72
C ARG A 32 23.56 -0.17 1.67
N ASN A 33 23.42 1.15 1.72
CA ASN A 33 22.64 1.95 0.78
C ASN A 33 21.18 1.45 0.57
N GLY A 34 20.55 0.85 1.59
CA GLY A 34 19.15 0.41 1.53
C GLY A 34 18.92 -1.03 1.06
N GLN A 35 19.96 -1.87 1.03
CA GLN A 35 19.82 -3.29 0.64
C GLN A 35 19.04 -4.13 1.66
N ALA A 36 19.07 -3.75 2.94
CA ALA A 36 18.28 -4.38 3.97
C ALA A 36 18.00 -3.38 5.11
N TYR A 37 16.94 -3.62 5.84
CA TYR A 37 16.47 -2.79 6.93
C TYR A 37 16.31 -3.65 8.16
N GLU A 38 16.71 -3.13 9.32
CA GLU A 38 16.36 -3.72 10.61
C GLU A 38 15.20 -2.92 11.17
N VAL A 39 14.10 -3.60 11.44
CA VAL A 39 12.84 -2.99 11.83
C VAL A 39 12.45 -3.51 13.20
N GLU A 40 12.20 -2.57 14.11
CA GLU A 40 11.61 -2.85 15.42
C GLU A 40 10.10 -2.77 15.31
N PHE A 41 9.43 -3.90 15.53
CA PHE A 41 7.97 -3.96 15.59
C PHE A 41 7.50 -3.81 17.04
N VAL A 42 6.53 -2.91 17.25
CA VAL A 42 5.91 -2.64 18.54
C VAL A 42 4.46 -3.10 18.49
N SER A 43 4.00 -3.80 19.52
CA SER A 43 2.60 -4.18 19.60
C SER A 43 1.70 -3.02 20.00
N LEU A 44 0.39 -3.21 19.84
CA LEU A 44 -0.65 -2.27 20.25
C LEU A 44 -0.61 -1.91 21.76
N ASP A 45 0.01 -2.77 22.59
CA ASP A 45 0.23 -2.56 24.02
C ASP A 45 1.51 -1.75 24.34
N GLY A 46 2.29 -1.36 23.32
CA GLY A 46 3.52 -0.59 23.46
C GLY A 46 4.77 -1.44 23.76
N HIS A 47 4.67 -2.77 23.79
CA HIS A 47 5.83 -3.63 23.96
C HIS A 47 6.52 -3.93 22.62
N THR A 48 7.84 -3.77 22.56
CA THR A 48 8.67 -4.25 21.46
C THR A 48 8.52 -5.76 21.34
N ARG A 49 8.04 -6.22 20.18
CA ARG A 49 7.83 -7.64 19.91
C ARG A 49 9.10 -8.26 19.37
N VAL A 50 9.62 -7.75 18.24
CA VAL A 50 10.78 -8.34 17.57
C VAL A 50 11.59 -7.30 16.79
N LEU A 51 12.90 -7.54 16.69
CA LEU A 51 13.81 -6.89 15.75
C LEU A 51 14.00 -7.82 14.55
N GLN A 52 13.49 -7.42 13.38
CA GLN A 52 13.58 -8.23 12.18
C GLN A 52 14.31 -7.55 11.03
N ARG A 53 15.16 -8.33 10.35
CA ARG A 53 15.78 -7.92 9.10
C ARG A 53 14.81 -8.10 7.92
N CYS A 54 14.39 -7.00 7.32
CA CYS A 54 13.47 -6.95 6.18
C CYS A 54 14.16 -6.44 4.91
N LEU A 55 13.70 -6.92 3.76
CA LEU A 55 14.05 -6.37 2.44
C LEU A 55 13.05 -5.27 2.05
N GLU A 56 13.45 -4.35 1.18
CA GLU A 56 12.60 -3.22 0.74
C GLU A 56 11.24 -3.69 0.20
N ALA A 57 11.20 -4.83 -0.51
CA ALA A 57 9.98 -5.37 -1.11
C ALA A 57 8.90 -5.78 -0.09
N GLY A 58 9.24 -5.94 1.19
CA GLY A 58 8.31 -6.34 2.25
C GLY A 58 7.78 -5.18 3.10
N LEU A 59 8.22 -3.94 2.84
CA LEU A 59 7.92 -2.76 3.64
C LEU A 59 7.25 -1.67 2.78
N THR A 60 6.26 -0.99 3.35
CA THR A 60 5.72 0.25 2.76
C THR A 60 5.88 1.42 3.72
N PRO A 61 6.16 2.65 3.21
CA PRO A 61 6.21 3.84 4.05
C PRO A 61 4.84 4.11 4.68
N ASP A 62 4.81 4.30 6.00
CA ASP A 62 3.59 4.63 6.74
C ASP A 62 3.40 6.16 6.83
N ASP A 63 3.49 6.83 5.68
CA ASP A 63 3.33 8.29 5.55
C ASP A 63 1.94 8.64 4.97
N PRO A 64 1.22 9.63 5.55
CA PRO A 64 -0.14 9.98 5.13
C PRO A 64 -0.27 10.39 3.65
N LEU A 65 0.75 10.98 3.03
CA LEU A 65 0.72 11.31 1.60
C LEU A 65 0.85 10.06 0.74
N THR A 66 1.63 9.08 1.18
CA THR A 66 1.80 7.80 0.48
C THR A 66 0.53 6.96 0.57
N ILE A 67 -0.14 6.99 1.73
CA ILE A 67 -1.47 6.38 1.91
C ILE A 67 -2.47 7.03 0.96
N LEU A 68 -2.55 8.37 0.91
CA LEU A 68 -3.50 9.09 0.07
C LEU A 68 -3.27 8.81 -1.44
N ALA A 69 -2.01 8.76 -1.86
CA ALA A 69 -1.65 8.44 -3.24
C ALA A 69 -2.02 7.00 -3.62
N SER A 70 -1.75 6.03 -2.74
CA SER A 70 -2.09 4.61 -2.94
C SER A 70 -3.60 4.40 -3.07
N VAL A 71 -4.37 5.03 -2.17
CA VAL A 71 -5.84 4.99 -2.20
C VAL A 71 -6.39 5.65 -3.46
N GLY A 72 -5.79 6.74 -3.93
CA GLY A 72 -6.21 7.44 -5.15
C GLY A 72 -5.87 6.72 -6.45
N ALA A 73 -4.78 5.94 -6.50
CA ALA A 73 -4.37 5.19 -7.68
C ALA A 73 -5.24 3.95 -7.93
N LEU A 74 -5.68 3.27 -6.86
CA LEU A 74 -6.49 2.05 -6.93
C LEU A 74 -7.80 2.16 -7.74
N PRO A 75 -8.61 3.23 -7.61
CA PRO A 75 -9.84 3.39 -8.40
C PRO A 75 -9.60 3.97 -9.81
N ALA A 76 -8.42 4.50 -10.12
CA ALA A 76 -8.15 5.14 -11.42
C ALA A 76 -8.48 4.28 -12.66
N PRO A 77 -8.08 2.98 -12.73
CA PRO A 77 -8.47 2.14 -13.86
C PRO A 77 -9.97 1.79 -13.87
N ALA A 78 -10.62 1.68 -12.70
CA ALA A 78 -12.05 1.43 -12.59
C ALA A 78 -12.89 2.61 -13.14
N PHE A 79 -12.47 3.85 -12.87
CA PHE A 79 -13.10 5.05 -13.44
C PHE A 79 -12.91 5.12 -14.97
N ALA A 80 -11.72 4.82 -15.48
CA ALA A 80 -11.48 4.82 -16.92
C ALA A 80 -12.35 3.78 -17.65
N ALA A 81 -12.44 2.56 -17.13
CA ALA A 81 -13.22 1.48 -17.73
C ALA A 81 -14.74 1.70 -17.64
N GLY A 82 -15.24 2.36 -16.58
CA GLY A 82 -16.66 2.65 -16.41
C GLY A 82 -17.16 3.86 -17.21
N PHE A 83 -16.31 4.89 -17.39
CA PHE A 83 -16.73 6.16 -18.00
C PHE A 83 -16.66 6.15 -19.54
N ILE A 84 -15.79 5.33 -20.12
CA ILE A 84 -15.61 5.24 -21.59
C ILE A 84 -16.81 4.59 -22.31
N PRO A 85 -17.43 3.49 -21.83
CA PRO A 85 -18.64 2.93 -22.46
C PRO A 85 -19.88 3.81 -22.23
N ALA A 86 -20.00 4.40 -21.03
CA ALA A 86 -21.14 5.23 -20.65
C ALA A 86 -21.26 6.50 -21.50
N THR A 87 -20.13 7.14 -21.84
CA THR A 87 -20.10 8.33 -22.71
C THR A 87 -20.32 8.01 -24.20
N ARG A 88 -20.07 6.76 -24.63
CA ARG A 88 -20.39 6.31 -25.99
C ARG A 88 -21.88 6.01 -26.18
N ALA A 89 -22.55 5.45 -25.17
CA ALA A 89 -23.98 5.14 -25.25
C ALA A 89 -24.86 6.41 -25.26
N SER A 90 -24.44 7.48 -24.58
CA SER A 90 -25.19 8.74 -24.55
C SER A 90 -25.16 9.56 -25.85
N ARG A 91 -24.39 9.14 -26.86
CA ARG A 91 -24.34 9.79 -28.19
C ARG A 91 -25.19 9.10 -29.25
N ILE A 92 -25.82 7.97 -28.93
CA ILE A 92 -26.76 7.30 -29.82
C ILE A 92 -28.12 7.95 -29.59
N ASP A 93 -28.71 8.53 -30.63
CA ASP A 93 -30.03 9.16 -30.55
C ASP A 93 -31.07 8.13 -30.05
N PRO A 94 -31.69 8.33 -28.88
CA PRO A 94 -32.58 7.35 -28.27
C PRO A 94 -33.85 7.11 -29.08
N ILE A 95 -34.13 7.96 -30.07
CA ILE A 95 -35.31 7.88 -30.93
C ILE A 95 -35.11 6.93 -32.12
N VAL A 96 -33.86 6.69 -32.55
CA VAL A 96 -33.53 5.73 -33.62
C VAL A 96 -33.49 4.30 -33.08
N ALA A 97 -33.23 4.13 -31.78
CA ALA A 97 -33.16 2.82 -31.13
C ALA A 97 -34.53 2.20 -30.79
N LEU A 98 -35.62 2.96 -30.87
CA LEU A 98 -36.97 2.52 -30.47
C LEU A 98 -37.95 2.40 -31.65
N SER A 99 -37.46 2.58 -32.88
CA SER A 99 -38.27 2.59 -34.10
C SER A 99 -38.17 1.30 -34.93
N ASP A 100 -37.72 0.20 -34.33
CA ASP A 100 -37.71 -1.15 -34.93
C ASP A 100 -38.54 -2.12 -34.06
#